data_AF-A0A2V3UHH5-F1
#
_entry.id   AF-A0A2V3UHH5-F1
#
_cell.length_a   1.000
_cell.length_b   1.000
_cell.length_c   1.000
_cell.angle_alpha   90.00
_cell.angle_beta   90.00
_cell.angle_gamma   90.00
#
_symmetry.space_group_name_H-M   'P 1'
#
loop_
_entity.id
_entity.type
_entity.pdbx_description
1 polymer ?
#
loop_
_entity_poly.entity_id
_entity_poly.type
_entity_poly.pdbx_seq_one_letter_code
_entity_poly.pdbx_strand_id
1 'polypeptide(L)'
;MDSITDAESASPVKRRTLVETVAEEISHIILNGELRPGDKLREAEIAERLGVSRGPVREASRRLQEAGLLTGHPFRGSFVRKLSQREVADIYTLRAVLECTAAEEAVRVIEAGDLAAIESALRETETAALANAPGRMIEADVAFHAALCRSGHNERITETFTRLATELRLVHLMIHPDPEQLRAAARGHAAIVDAVRARSTERLLAALKAHILDERDIVLQYLGPHGDSLPKTAALDAKSEASPSKFTGKVTVRPHVRADFPLLARMNRELADDEGHRNPMTIAQMEERFSRFVDKEGWSVDLFLIGSEVVGYATHRREPEPSDPEGERVFLRQFYIVRHYRRDGLGQAAFDALIAARFRPGDRIILEAIENNPGGRVFWLRVGFTPYSAILEHFVK
;
A
#
# COMPACT_ATOMS: atom_id res chain seq x y z
N MET A 1 -28.05 25.84 58.37
CA MET A 1 -27.63 26.50 57.12
C MET A 1 -26.35 25.82 56.74
N ASP A 2 -26.47 24.63 56.15
CA ASP A 2 -25.32 23.82 55.74
C ASP A 2 -25.56 23.36 54.31
N SER A 3 -24.55 23.66 53.51
CA SER A 3 -24.48 23.53 52.06
C SER A 3 -24.07 22.11 51.70
N ILE A 4 -24.95 21.37 51.02
CA ILE A 4 -24.56 20.25 50.17
C ILE A 4 -25.49 20.31 48.95
N THR A 5 -24.99 20.80 47.81
CA THR A 5 -25.55 20.53 46.48
C THR A 5 -24.53 20.98 45.45
N ASP A 6 -23.49 20.17 45.28
CA ASP A 6 -22.77 20.03 44.02
C ASP A 6 -22.42 18.55 43.88
N ALA A 7 -23.37 17.79 43.33
CA ALA A 7 -23.11 16.45 42.82
C ALA A 7 -23.08 16.59 41.30
N GLU A 8 -21.87 16.72 40.76
CA GLU A 8 -21.58 16.60 39.33
C GLU A 8 -22.30 15.39 38.74
N SER A 9 -22.97 15.61 37.61
CA SER A 9 -23.67 14.57 36.85
C SER A 9 -22.67 13.55 36.30
N ALA A 10 -22.39 12.51 37.07
CA ALA A 10 -21.66 11.33 36.59
C ALA A 10 -22.47 10.67 35.46
N SER A 11 -21.87 10.61 34.26
CA SER A 11 -22.44 9.86 33.13
C SER A 11 -22.58 8.38 33.52
N PRO A 12 -23.71 7.72 33.22
CA PRO A 12 -23.93 6.33 33.65
C PRO A 12 -22.96 5.38 32.93
N VAL A 13 -22.13 4.67 33.70
CA VAL A 13 -21.26 3.60 33.20
C VAL A 13 -22.13 2.52 32.56
N LYS A 14 -22.02 2.35 31.24
CA LYS A 14 -22.77 1.37 30.46
C LYS A 14 -22.35 -0.04 30.92
N ARG A 15 -23.23 -0.75 31.65
CA ARG A 15 -22.98 -2.13 32.10
C ARG A 15 -22.86 -3.06 30.89
N ARG A 16 -21.70 -3.69 30.72
CA ARG A 16 -21.48 -4.71 29.68
C ARG A 16 -22.14 -6.03 30.09
N THR A 17 -22.69 -6.71 29.09
CA THR A 17 -23.21 -8.07 29.25
C THR A 17 -22.07 -9.09 29.20
N LEU A 18 -22.28 -10.28 29.79
CA LEU A 18 -21.30 -11.37 29.71
C LEU A 18 -20.93 -11.73 28.27
N VAL A 19 -21.91 -11.68 27.36
CA VAL A 19 -21.71 -11.94 25.92
C VAL A 19 -20.78 -10.91 25.28
N GLU A 20 -20.90 -9.63 25.65
CA GLU A 20 -20.03 -8.56 25.14
C GLU A 20 -18.59 -8.75 25.62
N THR A 21 -18.42 -9.05 26.91
CA THR A 21 -17.08 -9.36 27.46
C THR A 21 -16.46 -10.57 26.76
N VAL A 22 -17.22 -11.65 26.56
CA VAL A 22 -16.70 -12.84 25.84
C VAL A 22 -16.36 -12.52 24.38
N ALA A 23 -17.14 -11.68 23.69
CA ALA A 23 -16.86 -11.27 22.33
C ALA A 23 -15.59 -10.40 22.23
N GLU A 24 -15.39 -9.49 23.18
CA GLU A 24 -14.17 -8.67 23.30
C GLU A 24 -12.94 -9.56 23.52
N GLU A 25 -13.01 -10.53 24.43
CA GLU A 25 -11.91 -11.46 24.68
C GLU A 25 -11.57 -12.32 23.47
N ILE A 26 -12.57 -12.88 22.77
CA ILE A 26 -12.33 -13.63 21.53
C ILE A 26 -11.71 -12.73 20.47
N SER A 27 -12.17 -11.49 20.34
CA SER A 27 -11.57 -10.51 19.42
C SER A 27 -10.11 -10.27 19.79
N HIS A 28 -9.80 -10.07 21.07
CA HIS A 28 -8.43 -9.85 21.54
C HIS A 28 -7.50 -11.05 21.26
N ILE A 29 -7.99 -12.28 21.44
CA ILE A 29 -7.27 -13.51 21.07
C ILE A 29 -6.95 -13.53 19.57
N ILE A 30 -7.90 -13.15 18.71
CA ILE A 30 -7.69 -13.08 17.26
C ILE A 30 -6.71 -11.96 16.90
N LEU A 31 -6.92 -10.76 17.44
CA LEU A 31 -6.15 -9.55 17.15
C LEU A 31 -4.70 -9.60 17.66
N ASN A 32 -4.40 -10.42 18.67
CA ASN A 32 -3.02 -10.69 19.09
C ASN A 32 -2.38 -11.85 18.31
N GLY A 33 -3.10 -12.45 17.37
CA GLY A 33 -2.62 -13.54 16.53
C GLY A 33 -2.56 -14.90 17.22
N GLU A 34 -3.13 -15.06 18.42
CA GLU A 34 -3.28 -16.38 19.07
C GLU A 34 -4.19 -17.30 18.24
N LEU A 35 -5.21 -16.72 17.59
CA LEU A 35 -5.99 -17.35 16.53
C LEU A 35 -5.78 -16.60 15.22
N ARG A 36 -5.26 -17.28 14.21
CA ARG A 36 -4.93 -16.67 12.91
C ARG A 36 -6.07 -16.84 11.90
N PRO A 37 -6.12 -16.03 10.84
CA PRO A 37 -7.07 -16.20 9.74
C PRO A 37 -7.13 -17.65 9.22
N GLY A 38 -8.32 -18.25 9.26
CA GLY A 38 -8.57 -19.65 8.92
C GLY A 38 -8.55 -20.64 10.09
N ASP A 39 -8.04 -20.25 11.26
CA ASP A 39 -8.05 -21.10 12.44
C ASP A 39 -9.49 -21.31 12.94
N LYS A 40 -9.76 -22.49 13.49
CA LYS A 40 -11.08 -22.83 14.03
C LYS A 40 -11.23 -22.28 15.44
N LEU A 41 -12.29 -21.52 15.70
CA LEU A 41 -12.70 -21.14 17.05
C LEU A 41 -13.33 -22.34 17.76
N ARG A 42 -12.65 -22.87 18.76
CA ARG A 42 -13.12 -24.02 19.54
C ARG A 42 -13.90 -23.53 20.75
N GLU A 43 -15.22 -23.39 20.60
CA GLU A 43 -16.12 -22.82 21.63
C GLU A 43 -15.95 -23.45 23.02
N ALA A 44 -15.72 -24.77 23.09
CA ALA A 44 -15.51 -25.48 24.34
C ALA A 44 -14.23 -25.04 25.07
N GLU A 45 -13.12 -24.86 24.33
CA GLU A 45 -11.84 -24.44 24.88
C GLU A 45 -11.89 -22.97 25.34
N ILE A 46 -12.58 -22.12 24.57
CA ILE A 46 -12.81 -20.71 24.96
C ILE A 46 -13.69 -20.63 26.21
N ALA A 47 -14.76 -21.44 26.30
CA ALA A 47 -15.63 -21.48 27.46
C ALA A 47 -14.86 -21.87 28.73
N GLU A 48 -14.01 -22.90 28.63
CA GLU A 48 -13.15 -23.34 29.72
C GLU A 48 -12.13 -22.27 30.13
N ARG A 49 -11.43 -21.68 29.15
CA ARG A 49 -10.43 -20.61 29.40
C ARG A 49 -11.02 -19.40 30.10
N LEU A 50 -12.24 -19.02 29.74
CA LEU A 50 -12.92 -17.84 30.29
C LEU A 50 -13.77 -18.16 31.53
N GLY A 51 -13.87 -19.43 31.94
CA GLY A 51 -14.67 -19.84 33.10
C GLY A 51 -16.18 -19.64 32.91
N VAL A 52 -16.69 -19.74 31.68
CA VAL A 52 -18.10 -19.51 31.33
C VAL A 52 -18.73 -20.76 30.72
N SER A 53 -20.07 -20.80 30.62
CA SER A 53 -20.75 -21.86 29.86
C SER A 53 -20.61 -21.65 28.34
N ARG A 54 -20.94 -22.67 27.55
CA ARG A 54 -20.85 -22.58 26.07
C ARG A 54 -21.87 -21.63 25.45
N GLY A 55 -22.98 -21.34 26.14
CA GLY A 55 -24.05 -20.48 25.63
C GLY A 55 -23.58 -19.06 25.29
N PRO A 56 -22.98 -18.32 26.24
CA PRO A 56 -22.39 -17.01 25.99
C PRO A 56 -21.32 -17.01 24.89
N VAL A 57 -20.47 -18.04 24.82
CA VAL A 57 -19.43 -18.17 23.79
C VAL A 57 -20.04 -18.32 22.39
N ARG A 58 -21.10 -19.12 22.26
CA ARG A 58 -21.79 -19.31 20.98
C ARG A 58 -22.47 -18.03 20.50
N GLU A 59 -23.10 -17.28 21.40
CA GLU A 59 -23.71 -15.99 21.05
C GLU A 59 -22.66 -14.92 20.73
N ALA A 60 -21.55 -14.89 21.48
CA ALA A 60 -20.41 -14.04 21.16
C ALA A 60 -19.82 -14.39 19.78
N SER A 61 -19.66 -15.68 19.47
CA SER A 61 -19.23 -16.13 18.15
C SER A 61 -20.18 -15.69 17.04
N ARG A 62 -21.50 -15.73 17.26
CA ARG A 62 -22.50 -15.25 16.31
C ARG A 62 -22.36 -13.74 16.05
N ARG A 63 -22.19 -12.93 17.11
CA ARG A 63 -21.93 -11.49 16.97
C ARG A 63 -20.64 -11.19 16.20
N LEU A 64 -19.59 -11.97 16.44
CA LEU A 64 -18.32 -11.82 15.72
C LEU A 64 -18.40 -12.28 14.26
N GLN A 65 -19.34 -13.16 13.92
CA GLN A 65 -19.67 -13.46 12.53
C GLN A 65 -20.38 -12.28 11.84
N GLU A 66 -21.34 -11.65 12.53
CA GLU A 66 -22.00 -10.43 12.03
C GLU A 66 -21.04 -9.25 11.87
N ALA A 67 -20.04 -9.16 12.76
CA ALA A 67 -18.96 -8.17 12.68
C ALA A 67 -17.86 -8.52 11.67
N GLY A 68 -17.93 -9.68 11.01
CA GLY A 68 -16.98 -10.07 9.96
C GLY A 68 -15.63 -10.60 10.44
N LEU A 69 -15.41 -10.84 11.74
CA LEU A 69 -14.18 -11.46 12.27
C LEU A 69 -14.19 -12.98 12.14
N LEU A 70 -15.37 -13.58 12.24
CA LEU A 70 -15.56 -15.02 12.12
C LEU A 70 -16.43 -15.34 10.91
N THR A 71 -16.30 -16.56 10.42
CA THR A 71 -17.24 -17.16 9.46
C THR A 71 -17.78 -18.46 10.02
N GLY A 72 -19.08 -18.68 9.88
CA GLY A 72 -19.76 -19.89 10.30
C GLY A 72 -19.86 -20.90 9.15
N HIS A 73 -19.39 -22.13 9.38
CA HIS A 73 -19.59 -23.24 8.45
C HIS A 73 -20.58 -24.27 9.03
N PRO A 74 -21.66 -24.61 8.32
CA PRO A 74 -22.62 -25.62 8.77
C PRO A 74 -21.91 -26.92 9.19
N PHE A 75 -22.25 -27.41 10.38
CA PHE A 75 -21.70 -28.63 11.00
C PHE A 75 -20.17 -28.64 11.25
N ARG A 76 -19.44 -27.60 10.84
CA ARG A 76 -17.97 -27.50 11.02
C ARG A 76 -17.57 -26.49 12.10
N GLY A 77 -18.46 -25.58 12.47
CA GLY A 77 -18.26 -24.57 13.52
C GLY A 77 -17.83 -23.22 12.97
N SER A 78 -17.29 -22.37 13.84
CA SER A 78 -16.83 -21.02 13.51
C SER A 78 -15.32 -20.97 13.26
N PHE A 79 -14.90 -20.19 12.29
CA PHE A 79 -13.50 -20.03 11.90
C PHE A 79 -13.15 -18.55 11.82
N VAL A 80 -11.91 -18.17 12.12
CA VAL A 80 -11.44 -16.81 11.87
C VAL A 80 -11.52 -16.56 10.36
N ARG A 81 -12.13 -15.46 9.96
CA ARG A 81 -12.36 -15.16 8.55
C ARG A 81 -11.02 -14.98 7.82
N LYS A 82 -10.95 -15.46 6.58
CA LYS A 82 -9.90 -15.11 5.62
C LYS A 82 -10.50 -14.17 4.58
N LEU A 83 -9.80 -13.09 4.24
CA LEU A 83 -10.25 -12.11 3.27
C LEU A 83 -9.53 -12.33 1.95
N SER A 84 -10.27 -12.48 0.86
CA SER A 84 -9.69 -12.54 -0.49
C SER A 84 -9.10 -11.18 -0.93
N GLN A 85 -8.21 -11.17 -1.92
CA GLN A 85 -7.69 -9.92 -2.51
C GLN A 85 -8.82 -8.97 -2.95
N ARG A 86 -9.90 -9.53 -3.50
CA ARG A 86 -11.05 -8.74 -3.95
C ARG A 86 -11.77 -8.09 -2.77
N GLU A 87 -12.06 -8.85 -1.71
CA GLU A 87 -12.69 -8.30 -0.50
C GLU A 87 -11.81 -7.22 0.13
N VAL A 88 -10.50 -7.42 0.17
CA VAL A 88 -9.57 -6.38 0.64
C VAL A 88 -9.65 -5.13 -0.22
N ALA A 89 -9.62 -5.26 -1.55
CA ALA A 89 -9.77 -4.11 -2.45
C ALA A 89 -11.11 -3.37 -2.25
N ASP A 90 -12.20 -4.10 -2.02
CA ASP A 90 -13.52 -3.54 -1.75
C ASP A 90 -13.55 -2.80 -0.39
N ILE A 91 -12.93 -3.38 0.67
CA ILE A 91 -12.75 -2.76 1.99
C ILE A 91 -12.00 -1.44 1.87
N TYR A 92 -10.86 -1.41 1.16
CA TYR A 92 -10.07 -0.19 0.97
C TYR A 92 -10.80 0.87 0.13
N THR A 93 -11.63 0.44 -0.83
CA THR A 93 -12.47 1.35 -1.61
C THR A 93 -13.52 2.01 -0.71
N LEU A 94 -14.22 1.22 0.11
CA LEU A 94 -15.20 1.75 1.07
C LEU A 94 -14.53 2.66 2.10
N ARG A 95 -13.37 2.26 2.62
CA ARG A 95 -12.54 3.06 3.52
C ARG A 95 -12.25 4.45 2.95
N ALA A 96 -11.73 4.50 1.72
CA ALA A 96 -11.43 5.77 1.06
C ALA A 96 -12.69 6.66 0.89
N VAL A 97 -13.84 6.08 0.57
CA VAL A 97 -15.10 6.84 0.45
C VAL A 97 -15.51 7.42 1.80
N LEU A 98 -15.51 6.62 2.87
CA LEU A 98 -15.92 7.05 4.21
C LEU A 98 -14.98 8.11 4.76
N GLU A 99 -13.68 7.84 4.76
CA GLU A 99 -12.68 8.71 5.39
C GLU A 99 -12.52 10.03 4.62
N CYS A 100 -12.49 10.01 3.28
CA CYS A 100 -12.42 11.26 2.50
C CYS A 100 -13.68 12.12 2.69
N THR A 101 -14.86 11.50 2.76
CA THR A 101 -16.10 12.25 3.01
C THR A 101 -16.08 12.88 4.41
N ALA A 102 -15.66 12.13 5.43
CA ALA A 102 -15.51 12.66 6.78
C ALA A 102 -14.45 13.75 6.86
N ALA A 103 -13.33 13.60 6.14
CA ALA A 103 -12.26 14.59 6.11
C ALA A 103 -12.69 15.90 5.43
N GLU A 104 -13.50 15.84 4.36
CA GLU A 104 -14.13 17.02 3.77
C GLU A 104 -15.05 17.75 4.75
N GLU A 105 -15.87 17.00 5.50
CA GLU A 105 -16.73 17.54 6.55
C GLU A 105 -15.91 18.15 7.68
N ALA A 106 -14.86 17.47 8.12
CA ALA A 106 -13.99 17.89 9.20
C ALA A 106 -13.39 19.27 8.96
N VAL A 107 -12.87 19.55 7.76
CA VAL A 107 -12.28 20.88 7.49
C VAL A 107 -13.24 22.03 7.78
N ARG A 108 -14.56 21.80 7.67
CA ARG A 108 -15.60 22.80 7.93
C ARG A 108 -15.94 22.95 9.41
N VAL A 109 -15.92 21.87 10.18
CA VAL A 109 -16.48 21.81 11.54
C VAL A 109 -15.46 21.53 12.64
N ILE A 110 -14.22 21.16 12.28
CA ILE A 110 -13.21 20.69 13.23
C ILE A 110 -12.93 21.69 14.35
N GLU A 111 -12.95 21.18 15.57
CA GLU A 111 -12.67 21.93 16.80
C GLU A 111 -11.26 21.66 17.32
N ALA A 112 -10.82 22.47 18.30
CA ALA A 112 -9.50 22.28 18.92
C ALA A 112 -9.36 20.90 19.60
N GLY A 113 -10.45 20.38 20.19
CA GLY A 113 -10.47 19.05 20.80
C GLY A 113 -10.30 17.93 19.77
N ASP A 114 -10.92 18.06 18.60
CA ASP A 114 -10.79 17.09 17.51
C ASP A 114 -9.36 17.04 16.98
N LEU A 115 -8.77 18.21 16.71
CA LEU A 115 -7.38 18.30 16.25
C LEU A 115 -6.42 17.71 17.28
N ALA A 116 -6.61 18.02 18.57
CA ALA A 116 -5.79 17.45 19.64
C ALA A 116 -5.91 15.91 19.71
N ALA A 117 -7.10 15.35 19.47
CA ALA A 117 -7.31 13.92 19.42
C ALA A 117 -6.60 13.27 18.23
N ILE A 118 -6.67 13.88 17.04
CA ILE A 118 -5.97 13.41 15.83
C ILE A 118 -4.45 13.46 16.04
N GLU A 119 -3.93 14.56 16.59
CA GLU A 119 -2.50 14.71 16.89
C GLU A 119 -2.02 13.71 17.95
N SER A 120 -2.87 13.38 18.93
CA SER A 120 -2.56 12.35 19.90
C SER A 120 -2.48 10.98 19.27
N ALA A 121 -3.39 10.65 18.35
CA ALA A 121 -3.34 9.40 17.63
C ALA A 121 -2.10 9.31 16.71
N LEU A 122 -1.70 10.42 16.07
CA LEU A 122 -0.45 10.49 15.29
C LEU A 122 0.76 10.13 16.17
N ARG A 123 0.88 10.72 17.37
CA ARG A 123 2.00 10.41 18.28
C ARG A 123 2.07 8.93 18.66
N GLU A 124 0.91 8.28 18.83
CA GLU A 124 0.87 6.83 19.09
C GLU A 124 1.35 6.02 17.88
N THR A 125 0.98 6.41 16.65
CA THR A 125 1.48 5.75 15.43
C THR A 125 3.00 5.90 15.29
N GLU A 126 3.54 7.10 15.54
CA GLU A 126 4.98 7.37 15.50
C GLU A 126 5.72 6.55 16.57
N THR A 127 5.17 6.49 17.79
CA THR A 127 5.74 5.72 18.90
C THR A 127 5.75 4.21 18.58
N ALA A 128 4.65 3.69 18.03
CA ALA A 128 4.55 2.28 17.63
C ALA A 128 5.51 1.93 16.49
N ALA A 129 5.65 2.82 15.50
CA ALA A 129 6.58 2.65 14.38
C ALA A 129 8.05 2.66 14.84
N LEU A 130 8.43 3.59 15.73
CA LEU A 130 9.78 3.66 16.30
C LEU A 130 10.11 2.43 17.15
N ALA A 131 9.14 1.92 17.91
CA ALA A 131 9.30 0.72 18.72
C ALA A 131 9.33 -0.58 17.90
N ASN A 132 9.11 -0.52 16.57
CA ASN A 132 8.93 -1.68 15.70
C ASN A 132 7.90 -2.68 16.26
N ALA A 133 6.78 -2.16 16.80
CA ALA A 133 5.76 -2.95 17.47
C ALA A 133 4.52 -3.10 16.57
N PRO A 134 4.48 -4.08 15.64
CA PRO A 134 3.45 -4.17 14.61
C PRO A 134 2.03 -4.30 15.18
N GLY A 135 1.83 -5.09 16.24
CA GLY A 135 0.51 -5.20 16.90
C GLY A 135 0.03 -3.86 17.49
N ARG A 136 0.96 -3.07 18.05
CA ARG A 136 0.64 -1.73 18.56
C ARG A 136 0.37 -0.73 17.43
N MET A 137 1.05 -0.90 16.29
CA MET A 137 0.83 -0.08 15.10
C MET A 137 -0.59 -0.26 14.55
N ILE A 138 -1.11 -1.49 14.52
CA ILE A 138 -2.46 -1.78 14.00
C ILE A 138 -3.51 -0.96 14.77
N GLU A 139 -3.47 -1.00 16.10
CA GLU A 139 -4.42 -0.26 16.92
C GLU A 139 -4.20 1.26 16.81
N ALA A 140 -2.95 1.71 16.72
CA ALA A 140 -2.64 3.14 16.56
C ALA A 140 -3.13 3.69 15.21
N ASP A 141 -2.92 2.96 14.11
CA ASP A 141 -3.39 3.34 12.77
C ASP A 141 -4.91 3.45 12.73
N VAL A 142 -5.61 2.41 13.20
CA VAL A 142 -7.07 2.41 13.24
C VAL A 142 -7.61 3.53 14.13
N ALA A 143 -6.96 3.80 15.27
CA ALA A 143 -7.34 4.91 16.15
C ALA A 143 -7.16 6.28 15.49
N PHE A 144 -6.10 6.47 14.71
CA PHE A 144 -5.85 7.68 13.93
C PHE A 144 -6.97 7.95 12.92
N HIS A 145 -7.28 6.96 12.07
CA HIS A 145 -8.33 7.10 11.07
C HIS A 145 -9.73 7.24 11.68
N ALA A 146 -9.97 6.58 12.82
CA ALA A 146 -11.20 6.76 13.57
C ALA A 146 -11.33 8.18 14.15
N ALA A 147 -10.22 8.77 14.63
CA ALA A 147 -10.21 10.15 15.11
C ALA A 147 -10.50 11.15 13.98
N LEU A 148 -9.90 10.94 12.81
CA LEU A 148 -10.19 11.73 11.61
C LEU A 148 -11.66 11.62 11.20
N CYS A 149 -12.22 10.41 11.14
CA CYS A 149 -13.64 10.21 10.83
C CYS A 149 -14.57 10.94 11.81
N ARG A 150 -14.27 10.85 13.12
CA ARG A 150 -15.07 11.52 14.15
C ARG A 150 -15.05 13.04 14.03
N SER A 151 -13.93 13.62 13.59
CA SER A 151 -13.78 15.07 13.43
C SER A 151 -14.71 15.69 12.37
N GLY A 152 -15.31 14.86 11.49
CA GLY A 152 -16.36 15.30 10.57
C GLY A 152 -17.74 15.47 11.21
N HIS A 153 -17.90 15.06 12.47
CA HIS A 153 -19.14 15.13 13.27
C HIS A 153 -20.34 14.41 12.62
N ASN A 154 -20.06 13.47 11.72
CA ASN A 154 -21.06 12.63 11.09
C ASN A 154 -21.09 11.26 11.76
N GLU A 155 -22.10 11.08 12.63
CA GLU A 155 -22.26 9.87 13.42
C GLU A 155 -22.41 8.62 12.54
N ARG A 156 -23.07 8.72 11.38
CA ARG A 156 -23.29 7.56 10.49
C ARG A 156 -22.00 7.10 9.82
N ILE A 157 -21.16 8.04 9.39
CA ILE A 157 -19.83 7.70 8.86
C ILE A 157 -18.98 7.09 9.97
N THR A 158 -18.97 7.69 11.17
CA THR A 158 -18.22 7.19 12.32
C THR A 158 -18.63 5.77 12.71
N GLU A 159 -19.93 5.50 12.82
CA GLU A 159 -20.47 4.16 13.12
C GLU A 159 -20.07 3.14 12.05
N THR A 160 -20.16 3.51 10.78
CA THR A 160 -19.83 2.63 9.65
C THR A 160 -18.33 2.34 9.60
N PHE A 161 -17.50 3.37 9.78
CA PHE A 161 -16.05 3.22 9.87
C PHE A 161 -15.65 2.34 11.05
N THR A 162 -16.29 2.50 12.21
CA THR A 162 -16.00 1.69 13.40
C THR A 162 -16.25 0.19 13.15
N ARG A 163 -17.24 -0.15 12.33
CA ARG A 163 -17.48 -1.55 11.90
C ARG A 163 -16.42 -2.01 10.91
N LEU A 164 -16.12 -1.18 9.90
CA LEU A 164 -15.08 -1.47 8.90
C LEU A 164 -13.70 -1.65 9.54
N ALA A 165 -13.41 -0.90 10.61
CA ALA A 165 -12.17 -0.95 11.37
C ALA A 165 -11.90 -2.34 11.97
N THR A 166 -12.94 -3.14 12.21
CA THR A 166 -12.78 -4.53 12.63
C THR A 166 -12.20 -5.39 11.51
N GLU A 167 -12.67 -5.19 10.27
CA GLU A 167 -12.13 -5.88 9.10
C GLU A 167 -10.72 -5.37 8.75
N LEU A 168 -10.44 -4.07 8.90
CA LEU A 168 -9.10 -3.52 8.69
C LEU A 168 -8.05 -4.15 9.60
N ARG A 169 -8.36 -4.33 10.90
CA ARG A 169 -7.48 -5.06 11.81
C ARG A 169 -7.21 -6.48 11.33
N LEU A 170 -8.25 -7.19 10.86
CA LEU A 170 -8.09 -8.54 10.33
C LEU A 170 -7.18 -8.55 9.09
N VAL A 171 -7.32 -7.57 8.20
CA VAL A 171 -6.41 -7.37 7.06
C VAL A 171 -4.97 -7.20 7.55
N HIS A 172 -4.75 -6.37 8.57
CA HIS A 172 -3.39 -6.13 9.08
C HIS A 172 -2.76 -7.36 9.73
N LEU A 173 -3.53 -8.27 10.32
CA LEU A 173 -3.02 -9.56 10.82
C LEU A 173 -2.53 -10.49 9.73
N MET A 174 -3.02 -10.31 8.49
CA MET A 174 -2.63 -11.14 7.35
C MET A 174 -1.29 -10.72 6.74
N ILE A 175 -0.75 -9.57 7.16
CA ILE A 175 0.48 -8.99 6.63
C ILE A 175 1.57 -8.88 7.71
N HIS A 176 2.82 -8.80 7.26
CA HIS A 176 3.97 -8.65 8.14
C HIS A 176 4.86 -7.51 7.64
N PRO A 177 4.45 -6.25 7.87
CA PRO A 177 5.21 -5.10 7.39
C PRO A 177 6.62 -5.08 7.99
N ASP A 178 7.59 -4.71 7.17
CA ASP A 178 8.93 -4.42 7.66
C ASP A 178 8.97 -3.08 8.43
N PRO A 179 10.01 -2.83 9.24
CA PRO A 179 10.15 -1.57 9.98
C PRO A 179 10.05 -0.29 9.14
N GLU A 180 10.47 -0.30 7.88
CA GLU A 180 10.43 0.89 7.04
C GLU A 180 9.02 1.16 6.53
N GLN A 181 8.24 0.12 6.23
CA GLN A 181 6.82 0.25 5.90
C GLN A 181 6.03 0.86 7.07
N LEU A 182 6.32 0.46 8.30
CA LEU A 182 5.71 1.06 9.51
C LEU A 182 6.02 2.56 9.61
N ARG A 183 7.27 2.96 9.38
CA ARG A 183 7.68 4.37 9.39
C ARG A 183 7.07 5.15 8.24
N ALA A 184 6.96 4.56 7.06
CA ALA A 184 6.32 5.18 5.90
C ALA A 184 4.84 5.47 6.15
N ALA A 185 4.10 4.54 6.78
CA ALA A 185 2.71 4.75 7.18
C ALA A 185 2.57 5.94 8.15
N ALA A 186 3.41 6.01 9.19
CA ALA A 186 3.42 7.12 10.14
C ALA A 186 3.74 8.47 9.48
N ARG A 187 4.68 8.51 8.50
CA ARG A 187 4.95 9.73 7.71
C ARG A 187 3.72 10.16 6.89
N GLY A 188 2.97 9.20 6.36
CA GLY A 188 1.70 9.48 5.66
C GLY A 188 0.66 10.12 6.58
N HIS A 189 0.52 9.62 7.82
CA HIS A 189 -0.34 10.25 8.83
C HIS A 189 0.09 11.67 9.16
N ALA A 190 1.39 11.95 9.30
CA ALA A 190 1.90 13.29 9.56
C ALA A 190 1.50 14.29 8.46
N ALA A 191 1.60 13.89 7.18
CA ALA A 191 1.16 14.72 6.05
C ALA A 191 -0.35 15.03 6.09
N ILE A 192 -1.17 14.07 6.53
CA ILE A 192 -2.61 14.25 6.74
C ILE A 192 -2.85 15.28 7.85
N VAL A 193 -2.19 15.14 9.00
CA VAL A 193 -2.33 16.10 10.13
C VAL A 193 -1.92 17.51 9.71
N ASP A 194 -0.83 17.67 8.96
CA ASP A 194 -0.41 18.98 8.46
C ASP A 194 -1.46 19.61 7.53
N ALA A 195 -2.13 18.80 6.71
CA ALA A 195 -3.23 19.27 5.88
C ALA A 195 -4.48 19.65 6.69
N VAL A 196 -4.80 18.91 7.76
CA VAL A 196 -5.86 19.26 8.72
C VAL A 196 -5.55 20.58 9.42
N ARG A 197 -4.33 20.77 9.92
CA ARG A 197 -3.88 22.03 10.55
C ARG A 197 -3.99 23.21 9.62
N ALA A 198 -3.60 23.02 8.35
CA ALA A 198 -3.71 24.04 7.32
C ALA A 198 -5.16 24.26 6.84
N ARG A 199 -6.14 23.45 7.31
CA ARG A 199 -7.53 23.44 6.85
C ARG A 199 -7.65 23.40 5.32
N SER A 200 -6.74 22.67 4.67
CA SER A 200 -6.69 22.58 3.21
C SER A 200 -7.37 21.29 2.76
N THR A 201 -8.64 21.39 2.34
CA THR A 201 -9.42 20.25 1.86
C THR A 201 -8.71 19.51 0.71
N GLU A 202 -8.19 20.23 -0.27
CA GLU A 202 -7.49 19.62 -1.42
C GLU A 202 -6.27 18.80 -0.97
N ARG A 203 -5.39 19.39 -0.15
CA ARG A 203 -4.20 18.70 0.36
C ARG A 203 -4.57 17.51 1.24
N LEU A 204 -5.61 17.66 2.06
CA LEU A 204 -6.08 16.62 2.97
C LEU A 204 -6.57 15.40 2.19
N LEU A 205 -7.43 15.61 1.19
CA LEU A 205 -7.96 14.51 0.38
C LEU A 205 -6.88 13.84 -0.46
N ALA A 206 -5.96 14.61 -1.03
CA ALA A 206 -4.84 14.06 -1.78
C ALA A 206 -3.95 13.18 -0.89
N ALA A 207 -3.55 13.68 0.27
CA ALA A 207 -2.70 12.95 1.22
C ALA A 207 -3.40 11.69 1.76
N LEU A 208 -4.67 11.81 2.16
CA LEU A 208 -5.45 10.71 2.71
C LEU A 208 -5.69 9.60 1.67
N LYS A 209 -6.10 9.99 0.46
CA LYS A 209 -6.32 9.02 -0.62
C LYS A 209 -5.03 8.32 -1.02
N ALA A 210 -3.92 9.04 -1.13
CA ALA A 210 -2.62 8.44 -1.41
C ALA A 210 -2.25 7.42 -0.32
N HIS A 211 -2.33 7.81 0.95
CA HIS A 211 -2.04 6.95 2.10
C HIS A 211 -2.86 5.65 2.10
N ILE A 212 -4.19 5.75 1.93
CA ILE A 212 -5.08 4.58 1.91
C ILE A 212 -4.77 3.64 0.73
N LEU A 213 -4.51 4.21 -0.46
CA LEU A 213 -4.26 3.41 -1.66
C LEU A 213 -2.86 2.77 -1.66
N ASP A 214 -1.86 3.46 -1.13
CA ASP A 214 -0.52 2.89 -0.94
C ASP A 214 -0.56 1.70 0.01
N GLU A 215 -1.27 1.84 1.13
CA GLU A 215 -1.44 0.75 2.08
C GLU A 215 -2.19 -0.44 1.47
N ARG A 216 -3.27 -0.18 0.71
CA ARG A 216 -3.97 -1.24 -0.05
C ARG A 216 -2.99 -2.00 -0.94
N ASP A 217 -2.18 -1.28 -1.70
CA ASP A 217 -1.29 -1.87 -2.69
C ASP A 217 -0.17 -2.67 -2.02
N ILE A 218 0.29 -2.25 -0.85
CA ILE A 218 1.21 -3.04 0.00
C ILE A 218 0.52 -4.31 0.48
N VAL A 219 -0.68 -4.20 1.06
CA VAL A 219 -1.42 -5.36 1.57
C VAL A 219 -1.67 -6.40 0.49
N LEU A 220 -2.13 -5.97 -0.69
CA LEU A 220 -2.44 -6.88 -1.79
C LEU A 220 -1.21 -7.64 -2.31
N GLN A 221 0.01 -7.14 -2.08
CA GLN A 221 1.25 -7.87 -2.41
C GLN A 221 1.48 -9.09 -1.51
N TYR A 222 0.97 -9.07 -0.28
CA TYR A 222 1.14 -10.15 0.69
C TYR A 222 0.03 -11.22 0.63
N LEU A 223 -1.00 -11.00 -0.17
CA LEU A 223 -2.16 -11.88 -0.25
C LEU A 223 -2.17 -12.65 -1.57
N GLY A 224 -2.40 -13.96 -1.51
CA GLY A 224 -2.79 -14.73 -2.69
C GLY A 224 -4.24 -14.46 -3.12
N PRO A 225 -4.68 -14.93 -4.31
CA PRO A 225 -6.02 -14.66 -4.84
C PRO A 225 -7.17 -15.03 -3.89
N HIS A 226 -6.95 -16.04 -3.04
CA HIS A 226 -7.95 -16.60 -2.11
C HIS A 226 -7.74 -16.17 -0.64
N GLY A 227 -6.88 -15.18 -0.39
CA GLY A 227 -6.63 -14.68 0.98
C GLY A 227 -5.69 -15.56 1.81
N ASP A 228 -4.92 -16.43 1.16
CA ASP A 228 -3.81 -17.10 1.81
C ASP A 228 -2.66 -16.10 1.94
N SER A 229 -2.15 -15.95 3.17
CA SER A 229 -0.94 -15.16 3.44
C SER A 229 0.22 -15.81 2.70
N LEU A 230 0.85 -15.04 1.82
CA LEU A 230 2.06 -15.50 1.14
C LEU A 230 3.18 -15.57 2.19
N PRO A 231 3.94 -16.68 2.26
CA PRO A 231 5.01 -16.82 3.25
C PRO A 231 5.96 -15.61 3.22
N LYS A 232 6.47 -15.20 4.38
CA LYS A 232 7.55 -14.18 4.49
C LYS A 232 8.76 -14.54 3.62
N THR A 233 8.99 -15.84 3.45
CA THR A 233 9.96 -16.44 2.54
C THR A 233 9.56 -16.32 1.07
N ALA A 234 8.29 -16.23 0.67
CA ALA A 234 7.93 -15.91 -0.72
C ALA A 234 8.19 -14.42 -1.08
N ALA A 235 8.12 -13.52 -0.11
CA ALA A 235 8.45 -12.10 -0.30
C ALA A 235 9.97 -11.80 -0.24
N LEU A 236 10.75 -12.67 0.43
CA LEU A 236 12.21 -12.56 0.55
C LEU A 236 12.99 -13.53 -0.35
N ASP A 237 12.43 -14.69 -0.74
CA ASP A 237 13.00 -15.68 -1.66
C ASP A 237 12.57 -15.45 -3.13
N ALA A 238 11.65 -14.51 -3.37
CA ALA A 238 11.59 -13.80 -4.65
C ALA A 238 12.89 -13.02 -4.96
N LYS A 239 13.90 -13.08 -4.06
CA LYS A 239 15.28 -12.69 -4.33
C LYS A 239 16.12 -13.76 -5.06
N SER A 240 15.59 -14.92 -5.47
CA SER A 240 16.45 -15.92 -6.14
C SER A 240 15.92 -16.58 -7.41
N GLU A 241 14.64 -16.53 -7.78
CA GLU A 241 14.21 -17.02 -9.09
C GLU A 241 13.15 -16.11 -9.69
N ALA A 242 13.56 -15.32 -10.70
CA ALA A 242 12.64 -14.62 -11.58
C ALA A 242 11.61 -15.64 -12.10
N SER A 243 10.33 -15.41 -11.82
CA SER A 243 9.28 -16.25 -12.36
C SER A 243 9.37 -16.18 -13.89
N PRO A 244 9.54 -17.31 -14.61
CA PRO A 244 9.80 -17.28 -16.03
C PRO A 244 8.67 -16.54 -16.75
N SER A 245 9.03 -15.73 -17.73
CA SER A 245 8.06 -14.94 -18.49
C SER A 245 6.94 -15.85 -19.04
N LYS A 246 5.69 -15.40 -18.92
CA LYS A 246 4.53 -16.04 -19.59
C LYS A 246 4.61 -15.92 -21.12
N PHE A 247 5.52 -15.09 -21.63
CA PHE A 247 5.74 -14.91 -23.06
C PHE A 247 6.62 -16.05 -23.60
N THR A 248 6.09 -16.78 -24.59
CA THR A 248 6.76 -17.92 -25.21
C THR A 248 7.57 -17.57 -26.45
N GLY A 249 7.50 -16.31 -26.92
CA GLY A 249 8.28 -15.83 -28.06
C GLY A 249 9.71 -15.42 -27.68
N LYS A 250 10.56 -15.22 -28.70
CA LYS A 250 11.93 -14.72 -28.50
C LYS A 250 11.96 -13.20 -28.64
N VAL A 251 12.33 -12.51 -27.57
CA VAL A 251 12.66 -11.08 -27.61
C VAL A 251 14.13 -10.91 -27.95
N THR A 252 14.45 -9.99 -28.85
CA THR A 252 15.83 -9.59 -29.15
C THR A 252 16.02 -8.10 -28.89
N VAL A 253 17.26 -7.70 -28.62
CA VAL A 253 17.62 -6.31 -28.31
C VAL A 253 18.63 -5.82 -29.33
N ARG A 254 18.39 -4.64 -29.90
CA ARG A 254 19.38 -3.93 -30.74
C ARG A 254 19.52 -2.47 -30.30
N PRO A 255 20.70 -1.86 -30.48
CA PRO A 255 20.82 -0.43 -30.30
C PRO A 255 19.95 0.30 -31.33
N HIS A 256 19.50 1.49 -30.96
CA HIS A 256 18.82 2.38 -31.89
C HIS A 256 19.73 2.81 -33.06
N VAL A 257 19.10 3.16 -34.17
CA VAL A 257 19.70 3.93 -35.26
C VAL A 257 18.90 5.22 -35.43
N ARG A 258 19.46 6.21 -36.14
CA ARG A 258 18.80 7.52 -36.34
C ARG A 258 17.41 7.41 -36.97
N ALA A 259 17.19 6.39 -37.82
CA ALA A 259 15.88 6.11 -38.42
C ALA A 259 14.80 5.70 -37.41
N ASP A 260 15.17 5.30 -36.19
CA ASP A 260 14.21 4.90 -35.14
C ASP A 260 13.64 6.10 -34.36
N PHE A 261 14.24 7.29 -34.45
CA PHE A 261 13.83 8.46 -33.66
C PHE A 261 12.34 8.83 -33.81
N PRO A 262 11.74 8.81 -35.01
CA PRO A 262 10.31 9.06 -35.13
C PRO A 262 9.44 8.04 -34.40
N LEU A 263 9.85 6.78 -34.37
CA LEU A 263 9.14 5.73 -33.64
C LEU A 263 9.31 5.90 -32.12
N LEU A 264 10.53 6.15 -31.66
CA LEU A 264 10.85 6.42 -30.26
C LEU A 264 10.09 7.64 -29.72
N ALA A 265 9.98 8.71 -30.50
CA ALA A 265 9.21 9.89 -30.13
C ALA A 265 7.71 9.57 -29.94
N ARG A 266 7.12 8.73 -30.81
CA ARG A 266 5.73 8.28 -30.64
C ARG A 266 5.55 7.43 -29.38
N MET A 267 6.42 6.45 -29.16
CA MET A 267 6.37 5.59 -27.97
C MET A 267 6.63 6.38 -26.68
N ASN A 268 7.49 7.40 -26.71
CA ASN A 268 7.72 8.27 -25.56
C ASN A 268 6.51 9.14 -25.22
N ARG A 269 5.78 9.62 -26.23
CA ARG A 269 4.52 10.31 -25.99
C ARG A 269 3.47 9.38 -25.37
N GLU A 270 3.35 8.16 -25.89
CA GLU A 270 2.45 7.15 -25.31
C GLU A 270 2.81 6.82 -23.85
N LEU A 271 4.11 6.74 -23.53
CA LEU A 271 4.59 6.57 -22.16
C LEU A 271 4.18 7.76 -21.28
N ALA A 272 4.39 9.00 -21.74
CA ALA A 272 4.01 10.19 -20.99
C ALA A 272 2.48 10.26 -20.73
N ASP A 273 1.68 9.93 -21.75
CA ASP A 273 0.23 9.85 -21.63
C ASP A 273 -0.21 8.77 -20.62
N ASP A 274 0.46 7.61 -20.62
CA ASP A 274 0.20 6.51 -19.68
C ASP A 274 0.54 6.88 -18.23
N GLU A 275 1.57 7.70 -18.03
CA GLU A 275 2.00 8.19 -16.71
C GLU A 275 1.20 9.42 -16.25
N GLY A 276 0.23 9.88 -17.05
CA GLY A 276 -0.59 11.05 -16.74
C GLY A 276 0.15 12.39 -16.86
N HIS A 277 1.33 12.39 -17.48
CA HIS A 277 2.13 13.59 -17.70
C HIS A 277 1.76 14.26 -19.03
N ARG A 278 1.20 15.48 -18.96
CA ARG A 278 1.03 16.29 -20.17
C ARG A 278 2.39 16.78 -20.66
N ASN A 279 2.90 16.17 -21.72
CA ASN A 279 4.10 16.64 -22.39
C ASN A 279 3.73 17.68 -23.45
N PRO A 280 4.11 18.97 -23.30
CA PRO A 280 3.72 20.03 -24.23
C PRO A 280 4.48 19.98 -25.57
N MET A 281 5.45 19.08 -25.73
CA MET A 281 6.26 18.98 -26.94
C MET A 281 5.54 18.25 -28.08
N THR A 282 5.75 18.73 -29.30
CA THR A 282 5.35 18.04 -30.53
C THR A 282 6.24 16.82 -30.79
N ILE A 283 5.80 15.89 -31.66
CA ILE A 283 6.60 14.71 -32.05
C ILE A 283 7.98 15.13 -32.59
N ALA A 284 8.03 16.15 -33.45
CA ALA A 284 9.28 16.66 -34.01
C ALA A 284 10.25 17.18 -32.93
N GLN A 285 9.73 17.86 -31.90
CA GLN A 285 10.54 18.31 -30.75
C GLN A 285 11.02 17.13 -29.89
N MET A 286 10.22 16.07 -29.76
CA MET A 286 10.63 14.84 -29.07
C MET A 286 11.71 14.08 -29.86
N GLU A 287 11.64 14.07 -31.19
CA GLU A 287 12.68 13.48 -32.05
C GLU A 287 14.03 14.20 -31.86
N GLU A 288 14.02 15.53 -31.89
CA GLU A 288 15.23 16.34 -31.64
C GLU A 288 15.79 16.10 -30.24
N ARG A 289 14.90 15.93 -29.24
CA ARG A 289 15.28 15.58 -27.88
C ARG A 289 16.00 14.23 -27.83
N PHE A 290 15.52 13.20 -28.51
CA PHE A 290 16.20 11.90 -28.56
C PHE A 290 17.59 11.99 -29.20
N SER A 291 17.75 12.78 -30.27
CA SER A 291 19.07 13.02 -30.86
C SER A 291 20.01 13.65 -29.84
N ARG A 292 19.59 14.70 -29.11
CA ARG A 292 20.40 15.33 -28.07
C ARG A 292 20.75 14.36 -26.93
N PHE A 293 19.78 13.54 -26.54
CA PHE A 293 19.91 12.59 -25.45
C PHE A 293 21.03 11.58 -25.71
N VAL A 294 21.11 11.07 -26.94
CA VAL A 294 22.15 10.14 -27.37
C VAL A 294 23.46 10.87 -27.66
N ASP A 295 23.42 11.90 -28.52
CA ASP A 295 24.62 12.50 -29.10
C ASP A 295 25.39 13.38 -28.11
N LYS A 296 24.70 13.99 -27.13
CA LYS A 296 25.29 14.98 -26.21
C LYS A 296 25.26 14.56 -24.74
N GLU A 297 24.28 13.76 -24.33
CA GLU A 297 24.07 13.43 -22.91
C GLU A 297 24.53 12.00 -22.53
N GLY A 298 25.07 11.26 -23.50
CA GLY A 298 25.69 9.95 -23.30
C GLY A 298 24.71 8.82 -23.02
N TRP A 299 23.44 8.97 -23.39
CA TRP A 299 22.43 7.94 -23.17
C TRP A 299 22.45 6.87 -24.25
N SER A 300 22.28 5.62 -23.81
CA SER A 300 22.04 4.49 -24.68
C SER A 300 20.53 4.28 -24.82
N VAL A 301 20.09 3.99 -26.05
CA VAL A 301 18.71 3.57 -26.35
C VAL A 301 18.76 2.22 -27.04
N ASP A 302 18.05 1.27 -26.44
CA ASP A 302 17.91 -0.10 -26.93
C ASP A 302 16.44 -0.39 -27.26
N LEU A 303 16.21 -1.03 -28.40
CA LEU A 303 14.88 -1.40 -28.89
C LEU A 303 14.64 -2.89 -28.64
N PHE A 304 13.42 -3.23 -28.24
CA PHE A 304 12.96 -4.59 -28.06
C PHE A 304 12.24 -5.06 -29.32
N LEU A 305 12.56 -6.26 -29.80
CA LEU A 305 11.99 -6.81 -31.02
C LEU A 305 11.42 -8.20 -30.85
N ILE A 306 10.26 -8.45 -31.48
CA ILE A 306 9.75 -9.78 -31.79
C ILE A 306 9.89 -9.97 -33.30
N GLY A 307 10.81 -10.85 -33.72
CA GLY A 307 11.20 -10.93 -35.13
C GLY A 307 11.81 -9.61 -35.61
N SER A 308 11.15 -8.93 -36.56
CA SER A 308 11.56 -7.61 -37.07
C SER A 308 10.75 -6.44 -36.51
N GLU A 309 9.70 -6.72 -35.73
CA GLU A 309 8.80 -5.70 -35.20
C GLU A 309 9.36 -5.11 -33.90
N VAL A 310 9.37 -3.78 -33.78
CA VAL A 310 9.76 -3.07 -32.56
C VAL A 310 8.57 -2.99 -31.62
N VAL A 311 8.70 -3.59 -30.45
CA VAL A 311 7.64 -3.75 -29.45
C VAL A 311 7.87 -2.95 -28.17
N GLY A 312 8.98 -2.24 -28.09
CA GLY A 312 9.31 -1.38 -26.95
C GLY A 312 10.73 -0.84 -27.02
N TYR A 313 11.12 -0.08 -25.99
CA TYR A 313 12.47 0.46 -25.86
C TYR A 313 12.85 0.65 -24.38
N ALA A 314 14.16 0.76 -24.14
CA ALA A 314 14.72 1.20 -22.88
C ALA A 314 15.79 2.27 -23.11
N THR A 315 15.87 3.23 -22.20
CA THR A 315 16.95 4.23 -22.16
C THR A 315 17.75 4.07 -20.88
N HIS A 316 19.06 3.90 -21.01
CA HIS A 316 19.95 3.69 -19.86
C HIS A 316 21.28 4.41 -20.04
N ARG A 317 21.98 4.64 -18.93
CA ARG A 317 23.31 5.22 -18.92
C ARG A 317 24.09 4.69 -17.72
N ARG A 318 25.40 4.51 -17.88
CA ARG A 318 26.30 4.28 -16.74
C ARG A 318 26.65 5.62 -16.09
N GLU A 319 26.55 5.70 -14.78
CA GLU A 319 26.90 6.86 -14.00
C GLU A 319 27.69 6.46 -12.75
N PRO A 320 28.52 7.37 -12.19
CA PRO A 320 29.24 7.10 -10.95
C PRO A 320 28.28 6.76 -9.80
N GLU A 321 28.66 5.82 -8.93
CA GLU A 321 27.91 5.50 -7.72
C GLU A 321 28.19 6.55 -6.63
N PRO A 322 27.18 7.29 -6.12
CA PRO A 322 27.42 8.32 -5.11
C PRO A 322 28.07 7.81 -3.81
N SER A 323 27.85 6.55 -3.46
CA SER A 323 28.45 5.92 -2.26
C SER A 323 29.81 5.27 -2.51
N ASP A 324 30.26 5.15 -3.76
CA ASP A 324 31.52 4.51 -4.13
C ASP A 324 32.17 5.29 -5.29
N PRO A 325 33.17 6.15 -5.01
CA PRO A 325 33.81 7.00 -6.02
C PRO A 325 34.50 6.23 -7.16
N GLU A 326 34.82 4.96 -6.98
CA GLU A 326 35.40 4.09 -8.01
C GLU A 326 34.35 3.16 -8.65
N GLY A 327 33.14 3.15 -8.10
CA GLY A 327 32.02 2.33 -8.54
C GLY A 327 31.18 3.01 -9.62
N GLU A 328 30.60 2.19 -10.50
CA GLU A 328 29.62 2.61 -11.49
C GLU A 328 28.29 1.89 -11.26
N ARG A 329 27.19 2.61 -11.48
CA ARG A 329 25.84 2.05 -11.53
C ARG A 329 25.20 2.33 -12.88
N VAL A 330 24.21 1.53 -13.24
CA VAL A 330 23.39 1.74 -14.44
C VAL A 330 22.11 2.44 -14.03
N PHE A 331 21.86 3.62 -14.57
CA PHE A 331 20.59 4.31 -14.43
C PHE A 331 19.67 4.03 -15.62
N LEU A 332 18.60 3.29 -15.37
CA LEU A 332 17.54 2.98 -16.32
C LEU A 332 16.43 4.02 -16.17
N ARG A 333 16.36 4.96 -17.11
CA ARG A 333 15.44 6.11 -17.02
C ARG A 333 14.06 5.81 -17.57
N GLN A 334 13.98 5.08 -18.68
CA GLN A 334 12.72 4.76 -19.33
C GLN A 334 12.74 3.30 -19.76
N PHE A 335 11.61 2.65 -19.59
CA PHE A 335 11.36 1.30 -20.06
C PHE A 335 9.90 1.23 -20.52
N TYR A 336 9.70 0.97 -21.80
CA TYR A 336 8.38 1.02 -22.41
C TYR A 336 8.13 -0.23 -23.23
N ILE A 337 6.92 -0.77 -23.09
CA ILE A 337 6.37 -1.82 -23.95
C ILE A 337 5.08 -1.28 -24.56
N VAL A 338 4.88 -1.49 -25.85
CA VAL A 338 3.66 -1.05 -26.56
C VAL A 338 2.42 -1.66 -25.91
N ARG A 339 1.37 -0.84 -25.74
CA ARG A 339 0.18 -1.15 -24.91
C ARG A 339 -0.44 -2.53 -25.17
N HIS A 340 -0.59 -2.94 -26.43
CA HIS A 340 -1.26 -4.19 -26.80
C HIS A 340 -0.41 -5.46 -26.54
N TYR A 341 0.87 -5.31 -26.20
CA TYR A 341 1.73 -6.41 -25.76
C TYR A 341 1.92 -6.45 -24.24
N ARG A 342 1.31 -5.52 -23.50
CA ARG A 342 1.41 -5.51 -22.03
C ARG A 342 0.52 -6.60 -21.46
N ARG A 343 0.92 -7.12 -20.29
CA ARG A 343 0.24 -8.18 -19.52
C ARG A 343 0.37 -9.61 -20.08
N ASP A 344 1.06 -9.79 -21.22
CA ASP A 344 1.39 -11.11 -21.79
C ASP A 344 2.76 -11.66 -21.36
N GLY A 345 3.41 -11.02 -20.38
CA GLY A 345 4.76 -11.38 -19.92
C GLY A 345 5.91 -10.78 -20.73
N LEU A 346 5.62 -10.11 -21.86
CA LEU A 346 6.65 -9.52 -22.73
C LEU A 346 7.59 -8.56 -22.01
N GLY A 347 7.09 -7.78 -21.05
CA GLY A 347 7.93 -6.86 -20.25
C GLY A 347 9.06 -7.55 -19.50
N GLN A 348 8.79 -8.71 -18.88
CA GLN A 348 9.83 -9.51 -18.21
C GLN A 348 10.85 -10.02 -19.25
N ALA A 349 10.37 -10.59 -20.35
CA ALA A 349 11.24 -11.13 -21.40
C ALA A 349 12.12 -10.04 -22.05
N ALA A 350 11.58 -8.84 -22.24
CA ALA A 350 12.32 -7.69 -22.74
C ALA A 350 13.36 -7.19 -21.74
N PHE A 351 13.02 -7.17 -20.45
CA PHE A 351 13.97 -6.83 -19.40
C PHE A 351 15.11 -7.86 -19.33
N ASP A 352 14.80 -9.16 -19.27
CA ASP A 352 15.79 -10.23 -19.25
C ASP A 352 16.72 -10.16 -20.47
N ALA A 353 16.15 -9.89 -21.66
CA ALA A 353 16.92 -9.71 -22.88
C ALA A 353 17.82 -8.46 -22.84
N LEU A 354 17.37 -7.37 -22.20
CA LEU A 354 18.20 -6.17 -21.98
C LEU A 354 19.38 -6.48 -21.06
N ILE A 355 19.12 -7.11 -19.91
CA ILE A 355 20.16 -7.50 -18.94
C ILE A 355 21.22 -8.35 -19.65
N ALA A 356 20.79 -9.41 -20.32
CA ALA A 356 21.69 -10.33 -21.03
C ALA A 356 22.50 -9.65 -22.15
N ALA A 357 21.93 -8.63 -22.81
CA ALA A 357 22.57 -7.97 -23.94
C ALA A 357 23.49 -6.79 -23.55
N ARG A 358 23.31 -6.17 -22.38
CA ARG A 358 23.95 -4.88 -22.05
C ARG A 358 24.69 -4.84 -20.72
N PHE A 359 24.34 -5.68 -19.76
CA PHE A 359 24.85 -5.55 -18.40
C PHE A 359 25.63 -6.80 -17.98
N ARG A 360 26.57 -6.60 -17.06
CA ARG A 360 27.48 -7.62 -16.53
C ARG A 360 26.95 -8.12 -15.19
N PRO A 361 27.22 -9.38 -14.82
CA PRO A 361 26.95 -9.87 -13.47
C PRO A 361 27.60 -8.94 -12.42
N GLY A 362 26.80 -8.46 -11.46
CA GLY A 362 27.25 -7.53 -10.42
C GLY A 362 27.01 -6.05 -10.72
N ASP A 363 26.60 -5.66 -11.95
CA ASP A 363 26.19 -4.29 -12.21
C ASP A 363 24.96 -3.93 -11.34
N ARG A 364 25.02 -2.81 -10.61
CA ARG A 364 23.87 -2.28 -9.87
C ARG A 364 23.01 -1.45 -10.83
N ILE A 365 21.75 -1.85 -10.99
CA ILE A 365 20.79 -1.13 -11.84
C ILE A 365 19.83 -0.38 -10.95
N ILE A 366 19.67 0.91 -11.21
CA ILE A 366 18.74 1.79 -10.51
C ILE A 366 17.77 2.43 -11.50
N LEU A 367 16.58 2.75 -11.03
CA LEU A 367 15.56 3.46 -11.79
C LEU A 367 14.74 4.35 -10.87
N GLU A 368 14.17 5.40 -11.43
CA GLU A 368 13.14 6.20 -10.76
C GLU A 368 11.78 5.67 -11.19
N ALA A 369 11.09 4.96 -10.29
CA ALA A 369 9.70 4.59 -10.50
C ALA A 369 8.83 5.75 -10.03
N ILE A 370 8.10 6.38 -10.95
CA ILE A 370 7.19 7.48 -10.64
C ILE A 370 6.06 6.94 -9.74
N GLU A 371 5.83 7.61 -8.60
CA GLU A 371 4.81 7.25 -7.60
C GLU A 371 3.40 7.13 -8.23
N ASN A 372 3.12 7.91 -9.27
CA ASN A 372 1.85 7.92 -10.00
C ASN A 372 1.69 6.80 -11.04
N ASN A 373 2.66 5.87 -11.17
CA ASN A 373 2.58 4.71 -12.07
C ASN A 373 2.57 3.39 -11.27
N PRO A 374 1.45 3.05 -10.58
CA PRO A 374 1.36 1.86 -9.74
C PRO A 374 1.57 0.56 -10.53
N GLY A 375 1.17 0.53 -11.81
CA GLY A 375 1.42 -0.61 -12.71
C GLY A 375 2.91 -0.82 -12.99
N GLY A 376 3.66 0.27 -13.20
CA GLY A 376 5.12 0.25 -13.35
C GLY A 376 5.82 -0.21 -12.08
N ARG A 377 5.41 0.28 -10.90
CA ARG A 377 5.96 -0.14 -9.61
C ARG A 377 5.79 -1.64 -9.37
N VAL A 378 4.60 -2.19 -9.61
CA VAL A 378 4.34 -3.65 -9.50
C VAL A 378 5.20 -4.45 -10.47
N PHE A 379 5.42 -3.95 -11.70
CA PHE A 379 6.31 -4.58 -12.66
C PHE A 379 7.76 -4.61 -12.14
N TRP A 380 8.30 -3.48 -11.67
CA TRP A 380 9.68 -3.39 -11.20
C TRP A 380 9.98 -4.30 -10.01
N LEU A 381 9.04 -4.38 -9.05
CA LEU A 381 9.15 -5.31 -7.92
C LEU A 381 9.18 -6.76 -8.40
N ARG A 382 8.35 -7.11 -9.40
CA ARG A 382 8.28 -8.48 -9.95
C ARG A 382 9.55 -8.89 -10.68
N VAL A 383 10.17 -7.97 -11.43
CA VAL A 383 11.44 -8.26 -12.13
C VAL A 383 12.65 -8.23 -11.18
N GLY A 384 12.45 -8.01 -9.88
CA GLY A 384 13.47 -8.17 -8.84
C GLY A 384 14.07 -6.87 -8.29
N PHE A 385 13.53 -5.68 -8.61
CA PHE A 385 13.98 -4.45 -7.96
C PHE A 385 13.46 -4.37 -6.53
N THR A 386 14.33 -3.93 -5.62
CA THR A 386 13.95 -3.55 -4.26
C THR A 386 13.85 -2.03 -4.15
N PRO A 387 12.82 -1.46 -3.50
CA PRO A 387 12.75 -0.04 -3.25
C PRO A 387 13.98 0.46 -2.47
N TYR A 388 14.56 1.57 -2.91
CA TYR A 388 15.66 2.26 -2.25
C TYR A 388 15.25 3.75 -2.14
N SER A 389 14.87 4.21 -0.94
CA SER A 389 14.47 5.61 -0.68
C SER A 389 15.72 6.50 -0.51
N ALA A 390 15.73 7.85 -0.55
CA ALA A 390 14.74 8.92 -0.64
C ALA A 390 15.47 10.16 -1.20
N ILE A 391 14.81 11.05 -1.95
CA ILE A 391 15.34 12.41 -2.20
C ILE A 391 14.51 13.41 -1.41
N LEU A 392 15.13 14.06 -0.43
CA LEU A 392 14.64 15.26 0.25
C LEU A 392 15.47 16.44 -0.27
N GLU A 393 14.82 17.38 -0.98
CA GLU A 393 15.46 18.62 -1.43
C GLU A 393 15.12 19.78 -0.49
N HIS A 394 16.16 20.50 -0.04
CA HIS A 394 16.03 21.74 0.70
C HIS A 394 16.50 22.91 -0.19
N PHE A 395 15.58 23.82 -0.53
CA PHE A 395 15.93 25.06 -1.19
C PHE A 395 16.37 26.09 -0.14
N VAL A 396 17.66 26.40 -0.12
CA VAL A 396 18.20 27.55 0.60
C VAL A 396 17.82 28.82 -0.18
N LYS A 397 17.19 29.78 0.49
CA LYS A 397 17.00 31.14 -0.04
C LYS A 397 18.24 31.99 0.16
#